data_AF-A0A7K0SIH6-F1
#
_entry.id   AF-A0A7K0SIH6-F1
#
_cell.length_a   1.000
_cell.length_b   1.000
_cell.length_c   1.000
_cell.angle_alpha   90.00
_cell.angle_beta   90.00
_cell.angle_gamma   90.00
#
_symmetry.space_group_name_H-M   'P 1'
#
loop_
_entity.id
_entity.type
_entity.pdbx_description
1 polymer ?
#
loop_
_entity_poly.entity_id
_entity_poly.type
_entity_poly.pdbx_seq_one_letter_code
_entity_poly.pdbx_strand_id
1 'polypeptide(L)' 'MSSSSDHAELSALRSVLDDLLSRVVIIGDRYRGSDDSAVAVDIDSAERTLTATRRAMDRALDGLEKML' A
#
# COMPACT_ATOMS: atom_id res chain seq x y z
N MET A 1 11.73 -19.32 15.11
CA MET A 1 10.27 -19.33 15.31
C MET A 1 9.59 -18.00 14.98
N SER A 2 10.27 -16.84 15.05
CA SER A 2 9.62 -15.56 14.70
C SER A 2 9.47 -15.32 13.19
N SER A 3 10.46 -15.70 12.36
CA SER A 3 10.47 -15.36 10.92
C SER A 3 9.25 -15.85 10.14
N SER A 4 8.74 -17.06 10.42
CA SER A 4 7.52 -17.58 9.78
C SER A 4 6.25 -16.85 10.26
N SER A 5 6.21 -16.43 11.53
CA SER A 5 5.12 -15.63 12.08
C SER A 5 5.12 -14.20 11.52
N ASP A 6 6.30 -13.57 11.44
CA ASP A 6 6.50 -12.23 10.90
C ASP A 6 6.14 -12.19 9.40
N HIS A 7 6.51 -13.24 8.65
CA HIS A 7 6.13 -13.38 7.25
C HIS A 7 4.61 -13.48 7.06
N ALA A 8 3.93 -14.27 7.88
CA ALA A 8 2.47 -14.42 7.82
C ALA A 8 1.76 -13.09 8.12
N GLU A 9 2.22 -12.36 9.15
CA GLU A 9 1.66 -11.06 9.52
C GLU A 9 1.88 -10.01 8.41
N LEU A 10 3.11 -9.91 7.89
CA LEU A 10 3.39 -8.98 6.78
C LEU A 10 2.62 -9.32 5.51
N SER A 11 2.37 -10.61 5.25
CA SER A 11 1.54 -11.05 4.12
C SER A 11 0.09 -10.59 4.28
N ALA A 12 -0.46 -10.70 5.49
CA ALA A 12 -1.80 -10.22 5.81
C ALA A 12 -1.90 -8.69 5.68
N LEU A 13 -0.93 -7.95 6.24
CA LEU A 13 -0.87 -6.49 6.14
C LEU A 13 -0.71 -6.02 4.69
N ARG A 14 0.08 -6.72 3.88
CA ARG A 14 0.23 -6.44 2.44
C ARG A 14 -1.09 -6.62 1.69
N SER A 15 -1.91 -7.61 2.04
CA SER A 15 -3.24 -7.78 1.45
C SER A 15 -4.20 -6.65 1.84
N VAL A 16 -4.15 -6.19 3.09
CA VAL A 16 -4.95 -5.03 3.55
C VAL A 16 -4.52 -3.76 2.82
N LEU A 17 -3.21 -3.58 2.62
CA LEU A 17 -2.66 -2.44 1.90
C LEU A 17 -3.09 -2.41 0.43
N ASP A 18 -3.20 -3.56 -0.23
CA ASP A 18 -3.71 -3.65 -1.60
C ASP A 18 -5.18 -3.22 -1.72
N ASP A 19 -6.04 -3.64 -0.78
CA ASP A 19 -7.44 -3.17 -0.72
C ASP A 19 -7.50 -1.66 -0.50
N LEU A 20 -6.71 -1.16 0.47
CA LEU A 20 -6.67 0.26 0.78
C LEU A 20 -6.18 1.09 -0.42
N LEU A 21 -5.13 0.67 -1.11
CA LEU A 21 -4.62 1.32 -2.31
C LEU A 21 -5.68 1.37 -3.41
N SER A 22 -6.35 0.24 -3.68
CA SER A 22 -7.43 0.17 -4.68
C SER A 22 -8.55 1.18 -4.38
N ARG A 23 -8.97 1.27 -3.11
CA ARG A 23 -10.01 2.19 -2.68
C ARG A 23 -9.58 3.65 -2.78
N VAL A 24 -8.32 3.97 -2.48
CA VAL A 24 -7.77 5.32 -2.62
C VAL A 24 -7.70 5.74 -4.09
N VAL A 25 -7.26 4.85 -4.99
CA VAL A 25 -7.25 5.10 -6.44
C VAL A 25 -8.66 5.41 -6.95
N ILE A 26 -9.65 4.59 -6.56
CA ILE A 26 -11.06 4.80 -6.93
C ILE A 26 -11.58 6.17 -6.48
N ILE A 27 -11.13 6.67 -5.32
CA ILE A 27 -11.51 8.00 -4.84
C ILE A 27 -10.75 9.07 -5.64
N GLY A 28 -9.45 8.90 -5.84
CA GLY A 28 -8.61 9.83 -6.62
C GLY A 28 -9.14 10.05 -8.03
N ASP A 29 -9.57 8.99 -8.71
CA ASP A 29 -10.14 9.08 -10.05
C ASP A 29 -11.44 9.90 -10.10
N ARG A 30 -12.22 9.97 -9.02
CA ARG A 30 -13.40 10.85 -8.93
C ARG A 30 -13.03 12.31 -8.78
N TYR A 31 -11.93 12.60 -8.08
CA TYR A 31 -11.45 13.97 -7.84
C TYR A 31 -10.57 14.50 -8.98
N ARG A 32 -9.97 13.63 -9.81
CA ARG A 32 -9.13 14.02 -10.95
C ARG A 32 -9.87 14.87 -12.00
N GLY A 33 -11.20 14.81 -12.01
CA GLY A 33 -12.08 15.58 -12.89
C GLY A 33 -12.88 16.69 -12.19
N SER A 34 -12.65 16.95 -10.90
CA SER A 34 -13.34 18.01 -10.16
C SER A 34 -12.50 19.30 -10.12
N ASP A 35 -13.16 20.43 -9.87
CA ASP A 35 -12.48 21.73 -9.70
C ASP A 35 -11.69 21.82 -8.37
N ASP A 36 -11.78 20.81 -7.50
CA ASP A 36 -11.13 20.80 -6.18
C ASP A 36 -9.71 20.23 -6.25
N SER A 37 -8.79 21.06 -6.74
CA SER A 37 -7.39 20.69 -6.94
C SER A 37 -6.67 20.33 -5.64
N ALA A 38 -7.09 20.86 -4.49
CA ALA A 38 -6.42 20.60 -3.21
C ALA A 38 -6.68 19.17 -2.72
N VAL A 39 -7.94 18.74 -2.76
CA VAL A 39 -8.31 17.37 -2.38
C VAL A 39 -7.68 16.34 -3.32
N ALA A 40 -7.64 16.63 -4.63
CA ALA A 40 -6.97 15.77 -5.60
C ALA A 40 -5.48 15.59 -5.31
N VAL A 41 -4.78 16.68 -4.93
CA VAL A 41 -3.35 16.64 -4.56
C VAL A 41 -3.10 15.78 -3.33
N ASP A 42 -3.95 15.90 -2.30
CA ASP A 42 -3.81 15.11 -1.07
C ASP A 42 -4.08 13.62 -1.31
N ILE A 43 -5.06 13.28 -2.16
CA ILE A 43 -5.34 11.89 -2.54
C ILE A 43 -4.18 11.30 -3.35
N ASP A 44 -3.63 12.04 -4.32
CA ASP A 44 -2.46 11.62 -5.09
C ASP A 44 -1.25 11.37 -4.17
N SER A 45 -1.06 12.20 -3.15
CA SER A 45 -0.02 12.03 -2.13
C SER A 45 -0.22 10.73 -1.32
N ALA A 46 -1.47 10.45 -0.93
CA ALA A 46 -1.82 9.20 -0.25
C ALA A 46 -1.55 7.97 -1.16
N GLU A 47 -1.95 8.00 -2.43
CA GLU A 47 -1.71 6.92 -3.39
C GLU A 47 -0.22 6.61 -3.54
N ARG A 48 0.61 7.65 -3.70
CA ARG A 48 2.07 7.52 -3.81
C ARG A 48 2.68 6.90 -2.55
N THR A 49 2.21 7.32 -1.38
CA THR A 49 2.69 6.81 -0.08
C THR A 49 2.33 5.33 0.07
N LEU A 50 1.08 4.95 -0.20
CA LEU A 50 0.63 3.55 -0.14
C LEU A 50 1.38 2.66 -1.12
N THR A 51 1.64 3.15 -2.34
CA THR A 51 2.45 2.44 -3.34
C THR A 51 3.89 2.23 -2.87
N ALA A 52 4.50 3.25 -2.26
CA ALA A 52 5.84 3.14 -1.69
C ALA A 52 5.89 2.13 -0.53
N THR A 53 4.90 2.16 0.36
CA THR A 53 4.74 1.21 1.45
C THR A 53 4.58 -0.22 0.93
N ARG A 54 3.78 -0.44 -0.12
CA ARG A 54 3.58 -1.77 -0.72
C ARG A 54 4.90 -2.35 -1.20
N ARG A 55 5.66 -1.55 -1.95
CA ARG A 55 7.00 -1.97 -2.43
C ARG A 55 7.96 -2.24 -1.27
N ALA A 56 7.87 -1.52 -0.17
CA ALA A 56 8.70 -1.77 1.01
C ALA A 56 8.32 -3.09 1.71
N MET A 57 7.02 -3.39 1.81
CA MET A 57 6.53 -4.67 2.31
C MET A 57 6.93 -5.84 1.42
N ASP A 58 6.80 -5.71 0.10
CA ASP A 58 7.23 -6.73 -0.87
C ASP A 58 8.72 -7.08 -0.66
N ARG A 59 9.59 -6.06 -0.53
CA ARG A 59 11.02 -6.27 -0.23
C ARG A 59 11.28 -6.94 1.13
N ALA A 60 10.46 -6.64 2.14
CA ALA A 60 10.59 -7.25 3.46
C ALA A 60 10.18 -8.72 3.44
N LEU A 61 9.09 -9.06 2.74
CA LEU A 61 8.65 -10.43 2.52
C LEU A 61 9.72 -11.24 1.77
N ASP A 62 10.26 -10.70 0.67
CA ASP A 62 11.37 -11.32 -0.07
C ASP A 62 12.62 -11.55 0.80
N GLY A 63 12.86 -10.64 1.75
CA GLY A 63 13.97 -10.75 2.71
C GLY A 63 13.74 -11.86 3.73
N LEU A 64 12.51 -11.99 4.24
CA LEU A 64 12.12 -13.02 5.19
C LEU A 64 12.10 -14.41 4.55
N GLU A 65 11.62 -14.54 3.31
CA GLU A 65 11.59 -15.81 2.58
C GLU A 65 13.00 -16.40 2.43
N LYS A 66 14.01 -15.56 2.20
CA LYS A 66 15.42 -15.99 2.11
C LYS A 66 16.04 -16.45 3.44
N MET A 67 15.39 -16.15 4.57
CA MET A 67 15.84 -16.50 5.91
C MET A 67 15.14 -17.74 6.48
N LEU A 68 14.10 -18.25 5.80
CA LEU A 68 13.36 -19.47 6.14
C LEU A 68 14.07 -20.72 5.58
#